data_AF-A0A519R8E5-F1
#
_entry.id   AF-A0A519R8E5-F1
#
_cell.length_a   1.000
_cell.length_b   1.000
_cell.length_c   1.000
_cell.angle_alpha   90.00
_cell.angle_beta   90.00
_cell.angle_gamma   90.00
#
_symmetry.space_group_name_H-M   'P 1'
#
loop_
_entity.id
_entity.type
_entity.pdbx_description
1 polymer ?
#
loop_
_entity_poly.entity_id
_entity_poly.type
_entity_poly.pdbx_seq_one_letter_code
_entity_poly.pdbx_strand_id
1 'polypeptide(L)'
;FDKFPRTGLPEYFDSVQAYDNYLETLVKTNCIDNPKKIWWDLRLHPFYDTIEFRICDMSLTVDEAMCIVAIIQAVVAKLYKLTMQNTSFNIYRIALIRENKFRAARYGIDNHMIDFGLQKEVETKMLILELLEFIDDVVDELGSRDEINYVHKIMSDGTGADKQLAVFEKTNDLTKVVDFITSEFTKGL
;
A
#
# COMPACT_ATOMS: atom_id res chain seq x y z
N PHE A 1 5.54 12.33 -6.98
CA PHE A 1 6.65 13.20 -6.50
C PHE A 1 7.94 12.95 -7.29
N ASP A 2 7.88 12.35 -8.47
CA ASP A 2 9.00 11.60 -9.08
C ASP A 2 10.19 12.46 -9.54
N LYS A 3 10.03 13.78 -9.57
CA LYS A 3 11.10 14.74 -9.86
C LYS A 3 11.98 15.05 -8.64
N PHE A 4 11.58 14.65 -7.44
CA PHE A 4 12.38 14.82 -6.22
C PHE A 4 13.25 13.58 -5.98
N PRO A 5 14.52 13.75 -5.59
CA PRO A 5 15.37 12.63 -5.21
C PRO A 5 14.77 11.88 -4.01
N ARG A 6 15.00 10.56 -3.92
CA ARG A 6 14.56 9.72 -2.78
C ARG A 6 13.04 9.68 -2.59
N THR A 7 12.35 9.55 -3.71
CA THR A 7 10.89 9.43 -3.79
C THR A 7 10.49 8.05 -4.31
N GLY A 8 9.37 7.52 -3.82
CA GLY A 8 8.74 6.32 -4.35
C GLY A 8 9.16 5.07 -3.59
N LEU A 9 9.34 3.95 -4.29
CA LEU A 9 9.66 2.69 -3.61
C LEU A 9 11.05 2.78 -2.94
N PRO A 10 11.19 2.30 -1.69
CA PRO A 10 12.47 2.29 -0.99
C PRO A 10 13.49 1.39 -1.70
N GLU A 11 14.77 1.72 -1.54
CA GLU A 11 15.85 0.84 -1.98
C GLU A 11 15.93 -0.44 -1.13
N TYR A 12 16.61 -1.45 -1.65
CA TYR A 12 16.88 -2.67 -0.91
C TYR A 12 18.06 -2.46 0.04
N PHE A 13 17.88 -2.85 1.30
CA PHE A 13 18.93 -2.88 2.31
C PHE A 13 19.02 -4.30 2.87
N ASP A 14 20.24 -4.84 2.97
CA ASP A 14 20.51 -6.18 3.50
C ASP A 14 20.54 -6.23 5.03
N SER A 15 20.58 -5.06 5.68
CA SER A 15 20.65 -4.91 7.13
C SER A 15 20.18 -3.53 7.58
N VAL A 16 19.76 -3.41 8.84
CA VAL A 16 19.46 -2.12 9.48
C VAL A 16 20.70 -1.22 9.49
N GLN A 17 21.88 -1.79 9.72
CA GLN A 17 23.14 -1.04 9.69
C GLN A 17 23.43 -0.42 8.31
N ALA A 18 23.14 -1.14 7.22
CA ALA A 18 23.30 -0.58 5.87
C ALA A 18 22.34 0.60 5.63
N TYR A 19 21.11 0.51 6.14
CA TYR A 19 20.15 1.61 6.12
C TYR A 19 20.64 2.82 6.92
N ASP A 20 21.12 2.62 8.14
CA ASP A 20 21.63 3.68 9.00
C ASP A 20 22.85 4.37 8.38
N ASN A 21 23.79 3.60 7.82
CA ASN A 21 24.95 4.13 7.12
C ASN A 21 24.57 4.98 5.90
N TYR A 22 23.52 4.57 5.17
CA TYR A 22 22.96 5.35 4.06
C TYR A 22 22.41 6.69 4.56
N LEU A 23 21.61 6.69 5.63
CA LEU A 23 21.08 7.91 6.23
C LEU A 23 22.19 8.85 6.71
N GLU A 24 23.16 8.31 7.44
CA GLU A 24 24.30 9.07 7.94
C GLU A 24 25.09 9.73 6.80
N THR A 25 25.30 9.00 5.70
CA THR A 25 26.00 9.52 4.53
C THR A 25 25.26 10.71 3.94
N LEU A 26 23.93 10.64 3.81
CA LEU A 26 23.13 11.74 3.28
C LEU A 26 23.16 12.98 4.17
N VAL A 27 23.15 12.80 5.50
CA VAL A 27 23.24 13.91 6.45
C VAL A 27 24.64 14.51 6.45
N LYS A 28 25.69 13.68 6.55
CA LYS A 28 27.11 14.11 6.56
C LYS A 28 27.51 14.86 5.29
N THR A 29 26.90 14.52 4.16
CA THR A 29 27.16 15.17 2.86
C THR A 29 26.21 16.34 2.56
N ASN A 30 25.39 16.78 3.53
CA ASN A 30 24.42 17.87 3.40
C ASN A 30 23.37 17.66 2.29
N CYS A 31 23.10 16.41 1.90
CA CYS A 31 22.04 16.08 0.96
C CYS A 31 20.64 16.25 1.59
N ILE A 32 20.56 16.06 2.91
CA ILE A 32 19.38 16.30 3.76
C ILE A 32 19.82 16.84 5.12
N ASP A 33 18.97 17.64 5.76
CA ASP A 33 19.17 18.17 7.11
C ASP A 33 18.84 17.12 8.20
N ASN A 34 17.92 16.22 7.90
CA ASN A 34 17.57 15.09 8.76
C ASN A 34 16.96 13.93 7.96
N PRO A 35 16.97 12.70 8.52
CA PRO A 35 16.38 11.51 7.88
C PRO A 35 14.89 11.61 7.54
N LYS A 36 14.12 12.55 8.12
CA LYS A 36 12.69 12.71 7.79
C LYS A 36 12.46 13.17 6.34
N LYS A 37 13.50 13.69 5.66
CA LYS A 37 13.46 14.13 4.25
C LYS A 37 13.57 12.98 3.23
N ILE A 38 13.26 11.76 3.64
CA ILE A 38 13.05 10.63 2.74
C ILE A 38 11.55 10.52 2.42
N TRP A 39 11.23 10.56 1.13
CA TRP A 39 9.86 10.54 0.60
C TRP A 39 9.52 9.19 -0.03
N TRP A 40 9.90 8.12 0.66
CA TRP A 40 9.55 6.76 0.25
C TRP A 40 8.12 6.40 0.63
N ASP A 41 7.54 5.52 -0.19
CA ASP A 41 6.21 4.93 -0.01
C ASP A 41 6.14 4.01 1.23
N LEU A 42 7.28 3.48 1.65
CA LEU A 42 7.46 2.66 2.84
C LEU A 42 8.82 3.01 3.46
N ARG A 43 8.89 3.24 4.77
CA ARG A 43 10.16 3.55 5.44
C ARG A 43 10.17 3.14 6.91
N LEU A 44 11.36 2.93 7.45
CA LEU A 44 11.55 2.93 8.89
C LEU A 44 11.37 4.35 9.44
N HIS A 45 10.69 4.48 10.58
CA HIS A 45 10.59 5.78 11.24
C HIS A 45 11.91 6.09 11.98
N PRO A 46 12.50 7.29 11.82
CA PRO A 46 13.81 7.61 12.40
C PRO A 46 13.84 7.77 13.93
N PHE A 47 12.69 7.78 14.61
CA PHE A 47 12.61 7.97 16.07
C PHE A 47 11.73 6.95 16.80
N TYR A 48 10.97 6.16 16.05
CA TYR A 48 10.04 5.17 16.60
C TYR A 48 10.37 3.86 15.91
N ASP A 49 10.32 2.75 16.66
CA ASP A 49 10.63 1.42 16.11
C ASP A 49 9.43 0.89 15.31
N THR A 50 9.06 1.63 14.28
CA THR A 50 7.89 1.38 13.43
C THR A 50 8.26 1.46 11.95
N ILE A 51 7.45 0.78 11.14
CA ILE A 51 7.48 0.89 9.68
C ILE A 51 6.28 1.75 9.27
N GLU A 52 6.53 2.83 8.55
CA GLU A 52 5.50 3.75 8.07
C GLU A 52 5.11 3.41 6.62
N PHE A 53 3.86 2.99 6.44
CA PHE A 53 3.23 2.84 5.13
C PHE A 53 2.65 4.18 4.68
N ARG A 54 3.12 4.68 3.54
CA ARG A 54 2.85 6.03 3.02
C ARG A 54 2.41 6.02 1.55
N ILE A 55 2.04 4.85 1.04
CA ILE A 55 1.64 4.64 -0.36
C ILE A 55 0.17 4.95 -0.61
N CYS A 56 -0.67 4.90 0.43
CA CYS A 56 -2.12 5.03 0.31
C CYS A 56 -2.54 6.49 0.21
N ASP A 57 -3.48 6.77 -0.68
CA ASP A 57 -4.29 7.98 -0.62
C ASP A 57 -5.30 7.91 0.53
N MET A 58 -5.97 9.02 0.83
CA MET A 58 -7.06 9.03 1.81
C MET A 58 -8.25 8.23 1.28
N SER A 59 -8.69 7.21 2.02
CA SER A 59 -9.87 6.41 1.69
C SER A 59 -11.16 7.23 1.79
N LEU A 60 -12.20 6.82 1.05
CA LEU A 60 -13.47 7.54 1.00
C LEU A 60 -14.29 7.34 2.30
N THR A 61 -14.20 6.15 2.90
CA THR A 61 -14.88 5.81 4.16
C THR A 61 -13.90 5.26 5.21
N VAL A 62 -14.33 5.29 6.48
CA VAL A 62 -13.57 4.68 7.58
C VAL A 62 -13.42 3.17 7.38
N ASP A 63 -14.47 2.47 6.94
CA ASP A 63 -14.41 1.02 6.69
C ASP A 63 -13.38 0.65 5.62
N GLU A 64 -13.29 1.43 4.53
CA GLU A 64 -12.28 1.24 3.50
C GLU A 64 -10.85 1.45 4.06
N ALA A 65 -10.67 2.46 4.92
CA ALA A 65 -9.39 2.70 5.59
C ALA A 65 -9.03 1.55 6.55
N MET A 66 -9.99 1.10 7.37
CA MET A 66 -9.80 -0.01 8.31
C MET A 66 -9.45 -1.31 7.60
N CYS A 67 -10.11 -1.60 6.47
CA CYS A 67 -9.77 -2.74 5.62
C CYS A 67 -8.32 -2.72 5.15
N ILE A 68 -7.84 -1.59 4.63
CA ILE A 68 -6.46 -1.45 4.16
C ILE A 68 -5.47 -1.61 5.33
N VAL A 69 -5.74 -0.97 6.47
CA VAL A 69 -4.90 -1.07 7.67
C VAL A 69 -4.82 -2.51 8.17
N ALA A 70 -5.94 -3.22 8.23
CA ALA A 70 -6.01 -4.60 8.67
C ALA A 70 -5.23 -5.55 7.75
N ILE A 71 -5.34 -5.38 6.42
CA ILE A 71 -4.55 -6.14 5.44
C ILE A 71 -3.05 -5.87 5.64
N ILE A 72 -2.64 -4.61 5.79
CA ILE A 72 -1.23 -4.25 6.04
C ILE A 72 -0.72 -4.92 7.32
N GLN A 73 -1.50 -4.87 8.40
CA GLN A 73 -1.15 -5.50 9.68
C GLN A 73 -0.97 -7.02 9.53
N ALA A 74 -1.90 -7.68 8.85
CA ALA A 74 -1.85 -9.12 8.60
C ALA A 74 -0.67 -9.52 7.70
N VAL A 75 -0.35 -8.74 6.66
CA VAL A 75 0.85 -8.96 5.84
C VAL A 75 2.11 -8.87 6.70
N VAL A 76 2.24 -7.84 7.55
CA VAL A 76 3.41 -7.69 8.44
C VAL A 76 3.51 -8.87 9.42
N ALA A 77 2.40 -9.27 10.04
CA ALA A 77 2.36 -10.42 10.95
C ALA A 77 2.75 -11.72 10.24
N LYS A 78 2.24 -11.95 9.02
CA LYS A 78 2.57 -13.10 8.20
C LYS A 78 4.06 -13.15 7.85
N LEU A 79 4.63 -12.03 7.42
CA LEU A 79 6.06 -11.91 7.10
C LEU A 79 6.94 -12.16 8.34
N TYR A 80 6.53 -11.64 9.51
CA TYR A 80 7.20 -11.92 10.77
C TYR A 80 7.17 -13.41 11.15
N LYS A 81 6.00 -14.05 11.05
CA LYS A 81 5.83 -15.50 11.30
C LYS A 81 6.74 -16.33 10.40
N LEU A 82 6.80 -16.04 9.10
CA LEU A 82 7.66 -16.74 8.15
C LEU A 82 9.15 -16.53 8.42
N THR A 83 9.53 -15.32 8.87
CA THR A 83 10.90 -15.02 9.29
C THR A 83 11.31 -15.88 10.49
N MET A 84 10.44 -16.05 11.49
CA MET A 84 10.67 -16.95 12.63
C MET A 84 10.78 -18.43 12.22
N GLN A 85 10.23 -18.79 11.06
CA GLN A 85 10.33 -20.12 10.47
C GLN A 85 11.52 -20.26 9.50
N ASN A 86 12.42 -19.28 9.43
CA ASN A 86 13.56 -19.23 8.50
C ASN A 86 13.14 -19.35 7.01
N THR A 87 11.96 -18.86 6.66
CA THR A 87 11.50 -18.81 5.27
C THR A 87 11.81 -17.44 4.67
N SER A 88 12.50 -17.43 3.53
CA SER A 88 12.84 -16.20 2.80
C SER A 88 12.05 -16.09 1.48
N PHE A 89 12.03 -14.89 0.92
CA PHE A 89 11.35 -14.59 -0.35
C PHE A 89 12.34 -14.22 -1.44
N ASN A 90 11.91 -14.40 -2.69
CA ASN A 90 12.63 -13.89 -3.85
C ASN A 90 12.68 -12.36 -3.81
N ILE A 91 13.90 -11.81 -3.86
CA ILE A 91 14.10 -10.38 -3.97
C ILE A 91 13.99 -10.01 -5.45
N TYR A 92 12.88 -9.37 -5.81
CA TYR A 92 12.68 -8.86 -7.16
C TYR A 92 13.36 -7.50 -7.35
N ARG A 93 13.79 -7.23 -8.58
CA ARG A 93 14.31 -5.92 -8.96
C ARG A 93 13.21 -4.87 -8.74
N ILE A 94 13.56 -3.76 -8.08
CA ILE A 94 12.63 -2.65 -7.82
C ILE A 94 11.95 -2.12 -9.09
N ALA A 95 12.65 -2.18 -10.24
CA ALA A 95 12.09 -1.79 -11.53
C ALA A 95 10.84 -2.61 -11.90
N LEU A 96 10.79 -3.90 -11.55
CA LEU A 96 9.61 -4.75 -11.77
C LEU A 96 8.47 -4.36 -10.83
N ILE A 97 8.77 -4.11 -9.55
CA ILE A 97 7.76 -3.67 -8.57
C ILE A 97 7.14 -2.33 -9.00
N ARG A 98 7.93 -1.43 -9.62
CA ARG A 98 7.43 -0.17 -10.18
C ARG A 98 6.39 -0.36 -11.29
N GLU A 99 6.49 -1.42 -12.09
CA GLU A 99 5.48 -1.71 -13.12
C GLU A 99 4.11 -2.01 -12.49
N ASN A 100 4.07 -2.86 -11.46
CA ASN A 100 2.82 -3.14 -10.74
C ASN A 100 2.31 -1.92 -9.97
N LYS A 101 3.20 -1.10 -9.40
CA LYS A 101 2.80 0.18 -8.80
C LYS A 101 2.13 1.11 -9.82
N PHE A 102 2.70 1.24 -11.02
CA PHE A 102 2.12 2.05 -12.09
C PHE A 102 0.75 1.50 -12.51
N ARG A 103 0.62 0.18 -12.69
CA ARG A 103 -0.65 -0.47 -13.04
C ARG A 103 -1.72 -0.21 -11.99
N ALA A 104 -1.39 -0.36 -10.71
CA ALA A 104 -2.30 -0.06 -9.60
C ALA A 104 -2.77 1.40 -9.65
N ALA A 105 -1.84 2.35 -9.77
CA ALA A 105 -2.14 3.78 -9.77
C ALA A 105 -2.95 4.22 -11.00
N ARG A 106 -2.71 3.61 -12.16
CA ARG A 106 -3.34 4.01 -13.42
C ARG A 106 -4.67 3.32 -13.67
N TYR A 107 -4.80 2.05 -13.30
CA TYR A 107 -5.93 1.20 -13.69
C TYR A 107 -6.74 0.63 -12.52
N GLY A 108 -6.32 0.87 -11.27
CA GLY A 108 -7.04 0.39 -10.09
C GLY A 108 -7.11 -1.15 -10.02
N ILE A 109 -8.22 -1.66 -9.50
CA ILE A 109 -8.44 -3.09 -9.24
C ILE A 109 -9.12 -3.85 -10.37
N ASP A 110 -9.69 -3.14 -11.36
CA ASP A 110 -10.44 -3.74 -12.49
C ASP A 110 -9.54 -4.03 -13.70
N ASN A 111 -8.24 -4.21 -13.47
CA ASN A 111 -7.26 -4.54 -14.51
C ASN A 111 -6.28 -5.62 -14.06
N HIS A 112 -5.17 -5.78 -14.75
CA HIS A 112 -4.20 -6.84 -14.52
C HIS A 112 -2.90 -6.30 -13.90
N MET A 113 -2.32 -7.09 -13.02
CA MET A 113 -0.93 -6.93 -12.56
C MET A 113 -0.07 -8.06 -13.10
N ILE A 114 1.24 -7.89 -13.00
CA ILE A 114 2.21 -8.90 -13.38
C ILE A 114 2.42 -9.83 -12.18
N ASP A 115 2.18 -11.11 -12.39
CA ASP A 115 2.70 -12.17 -11.52
C ASP A 115 4.12 -12.51 -11.99
N PHE A 116 5.12 -12.21 -11.15
CA PHE A 116 6.52 -12.44 -11.49
C PHE A 116 6.97 -13.90 -11.35
N GLY A 117 6.23 -14.72 -10.60
CA GLY A 117 6.46 -16.17 -10.52
C GLY A 117 5.97 -16.87 -11.78
N LEU A 118 4.77 -16.54 -12.24
CA LEU A 118 4.17 -17.09 -13.46
C LEU A 118 4.62 -16.37 -14.74
N GLN A 119 5.26 -15.21 -14.62
CA GLN A 119 5.72 -14.37 -15.74
C GLN A 119 4.60 -13.99 -16.72
N LYS A 120 3.41 -13.71 -16.20
CA LYS A 120 2.24 -13.33 -17.01
C LYS A 120 1.41 -12.26 -16.31
N GLU A 121 0.50 -11.67 -17.06
CA GLU A 121 -0.54 -10.82 -16.49
C GLU A 121 -1.64 -11.66 -15.84
N VAL A 122 -2.10 -11.22 -14.68
CA VAL A 122 -3.16 -11.84 -13.88
C VAL A 122 -4.11 -10.75 -13.41
N GLU A 123 -5.40 -11.06 -13.39
CA GLU A 123 -6.43 -10.15 -12.88
C GLU A 123 -6.09 -9.72 -11.44
N THR A 124 -6.14 -8.41 -11.17
CA THR A 124 -5.76 -7.85 -9.88
C THR A 124 -6.63 -8.41 -8.76
N LYS A 125 -7.94 -8.61 -9.00
CA LYS A 125 -8.86 -9.20 -8.03
C LYS A 125 -8.46 -10.64 -7.65
N MET A 126 -7.93 -11.42 -8.58
CA MET A 126 -7.43 -12.77 -8.27
C MET A 126 -6.20 -12.73 -7.37
N LEU A 127 -5.28 -11.79 -7.63
CA LEU A 127 -4.10 -11.59 -6.76
C LEU A 127 -4.47 -11.05 -5.37
N ILE A 128 -5.53 -10.25 -5.26
CA ILE A 128 -6.08 -9.83 -3.96
C ILE A 128 -6.57 -11.06 -3.20
N LEU A 129 -7.35 -11.94 -3.83
CA LEU A 129 -7.83 -13.17 -3.19
C LEU A 129 -6.68 -14.09 -2.75
N GLU A 130 -5.65 -14.24 -3.58
CA GLU A 130 -4.44 -14.99 -3.23
C GLU A 130 -3.71 -14.35 -2.03
N LEU A 131 -3.64 -13.02 -1.96
CA LEU A 131 -3.09 -12.32 -0.80
C LEU A 131 -3.90 -12.61 0.47
N LEU A 132 -5.24 -12.65 0.38
CA LEU A 132 -6.10 -12.98 1.53
C LEU A 132 -5.87 -14.41 2.01
N GLU A 133 -5.74 -15.37 1.08
CA GLU A 133 -5.39 -16.75 1.41
C GLU A 133 -4.01 -16.83 2.06
N PHE A 134 -3.03 -16.08 1.55
CA PHE A 134 -1.67 -16.05 2.06
C PHE A 134 -1.59 -15.58 3.52
N ILE A 135 -2.38 -14.57 3.90
CA ILE A 135 -2.39 -14.00 5.26
C ILE A 135 -3.38 -14.68 6.21
N ASP A 136 -4.21 -15.61 5.72
CA ASP A 136 -5.39 -16.12 6.45
C ASP A 136 -5.07 -16.66 7.86
N ASP A 137 -3.94 -17.38 7.97
CA ASP A 137 -3.47 -18.07 9.17
C ASP A 137 -2.93 -17.16 10.30
N VAL A 138 -2.94 -15.85 10.11
CA VAL A 138 -2.58 -14.87 11.16
C VAL A 138 -3.71 -13.91 11.53
N VAL A 139 -4.78 -13.84 10.73
CA VAL A 139 -5.81 -12.81 10.91
C VAL A 139 -6.63 -13.01 12.18
N ASP A 140 -6.98 -14.26 12.53
CA ASP A 140 -7.85 -14.52 13.67
C ASP A 140 -7.18 -14.13 15.00
N GLU A 141 -5.85 -14.28 15.09
CA GLU A 141 -5.06 -13.82 16.24
C GLU A 141 -5.01 -12.30 16.34
N LEU A 142 -5.04 -11.60 15.19
CA LEU A 142 -5.08 -10.14 15.14
C LEU A 142 -6.48 -9.56 15.43
N GLY A 143 -7.52 -10.39 15.36
CA GLY A 143 -8.91 -9.98 15.59
C GLY A 143 -9.46 -9.03 14.54
N SER A 144 -8.89 -9.02 13.33
CA SER A 144 -9.20 -8.05 12.26
C SER A 144 -9.90 -8.66 11.03
N ARG A 145 -10.53 -9.84 11.22
CA ARG A 145 -11.16 -10.59 10.12
C ARG A 145 -12.29 -9.81 9.46
N ASP A 146 -13.13 -9.15 10.26
CA ASP A 146 -14.29 -8.42 9.75
C ASP A 146 -13.83 -7.21 8.91
N GLU A 147 -12.81 -6.49 9.37
CA GLU A 147 -12.21 -5.39 8.63
C GLU A 147 -11.57 -5.87 7.31
N ILE A 148 -10.84 -6.98 7.33
CA ILE A 148 -10.24 -7.56 6.12
C ILE A 148 -11.32 -7.98 5.12
N ASN A 149 -12.38 -8.65 5.58
CA ASN A 149 -13.47 -9.14 4.72
C ASN A 149 -14.20 -8.01 3.98
N TYR A 150 -14.11 -6.77 4.46
CA TYR A 150 -14.63 -5.59 3.75
C TYR A 150 -14.03 -5.41 2.35
N VAL A 151 -12.87 -6.00 2.07
CA VAL A 151 -12.25 -6.04 0.73
C VAL A 151 -13.20 -6.61 -0.34
N HIS A 152 -14.04 -7.59 0.01
CA HIS A 152 -15.00 -8.16 -0.93
C HIS A 152 -16.06 -7.13 -1.34
N LYS A 153 -16.44 -6.25 -0.42
CA LYS A 153 -17.35 -5.13 -0.71
C LYS A 153 -16.67 -4.09 -1.60
N ILE A 154 -15.40 -3.76 -1.35
CA ILE A 154 -14.63 -2.86 -2.25
C ILE A 154 -14.54 -3.44 -3.67
N MET A 155 -14.26 -4.74 -3.81
CA MET A 155 -14.17 -5.39 -5.11
C MET A 155 -15.51 -5.48 -5.87
N SER A 156 -16.63 -5.55 -5.14
CA SER A 156 -18.00 -5.60 -5.67
C SER A 156 -18.53 -4.21 -6.04
N ASP A 157 -18.38 -3.25 -5.13
CA ASP A 157 -19.02 -1.92 -5.22
C ASP A 157 -18.14 -0.90 -5.98
N GLY A 158 -16.89 -1.25 -6.25
CA GLY A 158 -15.87 -0.35 -6.80
C GLY A 158 -15.12 0.44 -5.72
N THR A 159 -13.98 0.99 -6.12
CA THR A 159 -13.11 1.79 -5.25
C THR A 159 -13.64 3.21 -5.05
N GLY A 160 -13.06 3.94 -4.10
CA GLY A 160 -13.34 5.37 -3.93
C GLY A 160 -13.10 6.20 -5.20
N ALA A 161 -12.13 5.82 -6.04
CA ALA A 161 -11.88 6.48 -7.32
C ALA A 161 -13.01 6.22 -8.32
N ASP A 162 -13.48 4.97 -8.42
CA ASP A 162 -14.58 4.58 -9.32
C ASP A 162 -15.87 5.34 -8.97
N LYS A 163 -16.18 5.43 -7.66
CA LYS A 163 -17.34 6.17 -7.15
C LYS A 163 -17.26 7.67 -7.47
N GLN A 164 -16.09 8.29 -7.29
CA GLN A 164 -15.89 9.71 -7.60
C GLN A 164 -15.99 9.99 -9.11
N LEU A 165 -15.40 9.12 -9.94
CA LEU A 165 -15.49 9.21 -11.40
C LEU A 165 -16.94 9.08 -11.86
N ALA A 166 -17.71 8.13 -11.33
CA ALA A 166 -19.12 7.94 -11.69
C ALA A 166 -19.97 9.18 -11.37
N VAL A 167 -19.70 9.87 -10.26
CA VAL A 167 -20.37 11.15 -9.95
C VAL A 167 -20.01 12.20 -10.98
N PHE A 168 -18.72 12.36 -11.29
CA PHE A 168 -18.25 13.34 -12.27
C PHE A 168 -18.79 13.06 -13.67
N GLU A 169 -18.80 11.81 -14.13
CA GLU A 169 -19.34 11.44 -15.45
C GLU A 169 -20.84 11.76 -15.58
N LYS A 170 -21.59 11.64 -14.47
CA LYS A 170 -23.02 11.95 -14.44
C LYS A 170 -23.32 13.44 -14.37
N THR A 171 -22.50 14.22 -13.67
CA THR A 171 -22.79 15.64 -13.36
C THR A 171 -21.93 16.63 -14.15
N ASN A 172 -20.75 16.20 -14.61
CA ASN A 172 -19.67 17.02 -15.14
C ASN A 172 -19.31 18.21 -14.21
N ASP A 173 -19.44 18.02 -12.89
CA ASP A 173 -19.25 19.06 -11.87
C ASP A 173 -18.41 18.54 -10.70
N LEU A 174 -17.21 19.11 -10.53
CA LEU A 174 -16.29 18.77 -9.44
C LEU A 174 -16.85 19.16 -8.06
N THR A 175 -17.69 20.19 -7.98
CA THR A 175 -18.36 20.57 -6.72
C THR A 175 -19.23 19.43 -6.21
N LYS A 176 -19.92 18.72 -7.13
CA LYS A 176 -20.73 17.55 -6.78
C LYS A 176 -19.90 16.35 -6.33
N VAL A 177 -18.68 16.22 -6.85
CA VAL A 177 -17.73 15.21 -6.37
C VAL A 177 -17.29 15.52 -4.94
N VAL A 178 -16.99 16.79 -4.63
CA VAL A 178 -16.62 17.22 -3.27
C VAL A 178 -17.79 17.05 -2.29
N ASP A 179 -19.01 17.44 -2.69
CA ASP A 179 -20.24 17.22 -1.92
C ASP A 179 -20.40 15.72 -1.58
N PHE A 180 -20.18 14.85 -2.59
CA PHE A 180 -20.24 13.40 -2.44
C PHE A 180 -19.18 12.89 -1.45
N ILE A 181 -17.90 13.24 -1.63
CA ILE A 181 -16.81 12.80 -0.73
C ILE A 181 -17.12 13.19 0.72
N THR A 182 -17.57 14.42 0.94
CA THR A 182 -17.92 14.93 2.27
C THR A 182 -19.09 14.15 2.88
N SER A 183 -20.08 13.78 2.06
CA SER A 183 -21.22 12.99 2.51
C SER A 183 -20.87 11.53 2.85
N GLU A 184 -19.88 10.93 2.19
CA GLU A 184 -19.45 9.55 2.48
C GLU A 184 -18.61 9.48 3.75
N PHE A 185 -17.71 10.43 3.97
CA PHE A 185 -16.86 10.47 5.16
C PHE A 185 -17.66 10.51 6.46
N THR A 186 -18.85 11.12 6.45
CA THR A 186 -19.72 11.23 7.63
C THR A 186 -20.60 10.00 7.89
N LYS A 187 -20.60 8.98 7.02
CA LYS A 187 -21.46 7.79 7.19
C LYS A 187 -20.98 6.78 8.24
N GLY A 188 -19.78 6.96 8.79
CA GLY A 188 -19.18 6.08 9.80
C GLY A 188 -18.84 6.75 11.14
N LEU A 189 -19.31 7.98 11.36
CA LEU A 189 -19.13 8.79 12.58
C LEU A 189 -20.47 9.33 13.07
#